data_AF-A0A7G2JZK4-F1
#
_entry.id   AF-A0A7G2JZK4-F1
#
_cell.length_a   1.000
_cell.length_b   1.000
_cell.length_c   1.000
_cell.angle_alpha   90.00
_cell.angle_beta   90.00
_cell.angle_gamma   90.00
#
_symmetry.space_group_name_H-M   'P 1'
#
loop_
_entity.id
_entity.type
_entity.pdbx_description
1 polymer ?
#
loop_
_entity_poly.entity_id
_entity_poly.type
_entity_poly.pdbx_seq_one_letter_code
_entity_poly.pdbx_strand_id
1 'polypeptide(L)'
;IDYRFNKRFAAERGENGRSSDCTGRRGKDIILPVPVGTRAIDNDTKETLGDLTQHGQKMLVAKGGYHGLGNTRFKSSVNRAPRQKTMGTPGEKRDLLLELMLLADVGMLGFPNAGKSTFIRVVSAAKPKVADYPFTTLVPSLGVVKVDDSHSFVVADIPG
;
A
#
# COMPACT_ATOMS: atom_id res chain seq x y z
N ILE A 1 5.42 -10.17 -1.76
CA ILE A 1 4.59 -9.39 -2.70
C ILE A 1 5.46 -8.28 -3.22
N ASP A 2 5.72 -8.24 -4.52
CA ASP A 2 6.83 -7.45 -5.05
C ASP A 2 6.31 -6.25 -5.87
N TYR A 3 6.03 -5.15 -5.16
CA TYR A 3 5.59 -3.86 -5.72
C TYR A 3 6.64 -3.20 -6.64
N ARG A 4 7.83 -3.80 -6.76
CA ARG A 4 8.89 -3.37 -7.67
C ARG A 4 8.56 -3.69 -9.13
N PHE A 5 7.89 -4.81 -9.39
CA PHE A 5 7.57 -5.28 -10.74
C PHE A 5 6.22 -4.75 -11.23
N ASN A 6 5.18 -4.88 -10.39
CA ASN A 6 3.85 -4.35 -10.69
C ASN A 6 3.62 -3.07 -9.89
N LYS A 7 3.59 -1.92 -10.59
CA LYS A 7 3.41 -0.59 -9.99
C LYS A 7 2.00 -0.02 -10.12
N ARG A 8 1.16 -0.61 -10.98
CA ARG A 8 -0.20 -0.12 -11.25
C ARG A 8 -1.23 -1.09 -10.71
N PHE A 9 -2.06 -0.60 -9.80
CA PHE A 9 -3.17 -1.35 -9.20
C PHE A 9 -4.45 -0.53 -9.38
N ALA A 10 -5.44 -1.13 -10.01
CA ALA A 10 -6.74 -0.51 -10.24
C ALA A 10 -7.84 -1.41 -9.69
N ALA A 11 -8.69 -0.84 -8.83
CA ALA A 11 -9.89 -1.52 -8.34
C ALA A 11 -10.94 -1.65 -9.46
N GLU A 12 -11.91 -2.53 -9.27
CA GLU A 12 -12.96 -2.78 -10.26
C GLU A 12 -13.93 -1.58 -10.34
N ARG A 13 -14.36 -1.24 -11.55
CA ARG A 13 -15.37 -0.20 -11.77
C ARG A 13 -16.75 -0.73 -11.37
N GLY A 14 -17.55 0.09 -10.68
CA GLY A 14 -18.97 -0.22 -10.43
C GLY A 14 -19.79 -0.36 -11.71
N GLU A 15 -20.82 -1.20 -11.68
CA GLU A 15 -21.70 -1.43 -12.82
C GLU A 15 -22.69 -0.28 -13.02
N ASN A 16 -23.13 -0.09 -14.26
CA ASN A 16 -24.20 0.84 -14.56
C ASN A 16 -25.55 0.29 -14.10
N GLY A 17 -26.46 1.20 -13.70
CA GLY A 17 -27.87 0.86 -13.53
C GLY A 17 -28.50 0.39 -14.85
N ARG A 18 -29.55 -0.41 -14.74
CA ARG A 18 -30.32 -0.94 -15.87
C ARG A 18 -31.78 -0.49 -15.78
N SER A 19 -32.55 -0.80 -16.82
CA SER A 19 -34.00 -0.64 -16.84
C SER A 19 -34.66 -1.33 -15.65
N SER A 20 -35.91 -0.97 -15.35
CA SER A 20 -36.71 -1.54 -14.24
C SER A 20 -36.17 -1.21 -12.85
N ASP A 21 -35.67 0.02 -12.66
CA ASP A 21 -35.12 0.52 -11.39
C ASP A 21 -33.99 -0.36 -10.79
N CYS A 22 -33.30 -1.12 -11.64
CA CYS A 22 -32.18 -1.96 -11.22
C CYS A 22 -30.91 -1.15 -11.02
N THR A 23 -30.46 -1.00 -9.77
CA THR A 23 -29.17 -0.41 -9.43
C THR A 23 -28.01 -1.36 -9.80
N GLY A 24 -26.95 -0.83 -10.39
CA GLY A 24 -25.74 -1.60 -10.69
C GLY A 24 -24.97 -2.02 -9.42
N ARG A 25 -24.21 -3.10 -9.50
CA ARG A 25 -23.39 -3.59 -8.38
C ARG A 25 -22.19 -2.69 -8.12
N ARG A 26 -21.76 -2.63 -6.85
CA ARG A 26 -20.50 -1.99 -6.46
C ARG A 26 -19.33 -2.80 -7.00
N GLY A 27 -18.31 -2.13 -7.54
CA GLY A 27 -17.06 -2.78 -7.95
C GLY A 27 -16.31 -3.34 -6.75
N LYS A 28 -15.56 -4.42 -6.94
CA LYS A 28 -14.73 -5.02 -5.90
C LYS A 28 -13.54 -4.12 -5.53
N ASP A 29 -13.33 -4.00 -4.23
CA ASP A 29 -12.15 -3.34 -3.68
C ASP A 29 -10.91 -4.23 -3.90
N ILE A 30 -9.74 -3.61 -4.12
CA ILE A 30 -8.45 -4.30 -4.20
C ILE A 30 -7.69 -4.09 -2.89
N ILE A 31 -7.16 -5.17 -2.32
CA ILE A 31 -6.36 -5.13 -1.10
C ILE A 31 -4.90 -5.34 -1.49
N LEU A 32 -4.05 -4.38 -1.14
CA LEU A 32 -2.61 -4.44 -1.37
C LEU A 32 -1.91 -4.85 -0.06
N PRO A 33 -1.50 -6.12 0.10
CA PRO A 33 -0.81 -6.58 1.30
C PRO A 33 0.59 -5.99 1.39
N VAL A 34 0.89 -5.32 2.49
CA VAL A 34 2.23 -4.76 2.77
C VAL A 34 2.74 -5.29 4.11
N PRO A 35 4.07 -5.31 4.32
CA PRO A 35 4.63 -5.68 5.62
C PRO A 35 4.19 -4.72 6.73
N VAL A 36 4.19 -5.21 7.96
CA VAL A 36 3.99 -4.38 9.15
C VAL A 36 5.15 -3.39 9.27
N GLY A 37 4.87 -2.15 9.67
CA GLY A 37 5.82 -1.04 9.67
C GLY A 37 5.87 -0.24 8.36
N THR A 38 4.98 -0.51 7.39
CA THR A 38 4.96 0.27 6.13
C THR A 38 4.27 1.62 6.35
N ARG A 39 4.98 2.70 6.00
CA ARG A 39 4.49 4.07 5.87
C ARG A 39 4.02 4.31 4.45
N ALA A 40 2.80 4.83 4.30
CA ALA A 40 2.24 5.24 3.01
C ALA A 40 2.34 6.76 2.87
N ILE A 41 3.00 7.21 1.81
CA ILE A 41 3.21 8.63 1.50
C ILE A 41 2.63 8.90 0.11
N ASP A 42 1.90 10.00 -0.05
CA ASP A 42 1.49 10.47 -1.36
C ASP A 42 2.69 11.10 -2.08
N ASN A 43 3.05 10.58 -3.25
CA ASN A 43 4.24 11.03 -3.99
C ASN A 43 4.04 12.42 -4.60
N ASP A 44 2.80 12.83 -4.87
CA ASP A 44 2.50 14.12 -5.48
C ASP A 44 2.52 15.24 -4.43
N THR A 45 1.86 15.03 -3.27
CA THR A 45 1.79 16.04 -2.20
C THR A 45 2.91 15.92 -1.18
N LYS A 46 3.64 14.79 -1.16
CA LYS A 46 4.61 14.41 -0.11
C LYS A 46 4.00 14.30 1.30
N GLU A 47 2.67 14.23 1.40
CA GLU A 47 1.99 14.06 2.67
C GLU A 47 2.02 12.59 3.09
N THR A 48 2.27 12.36 4.38
CA THR A 48 2.17 11.01 4.95
C THR A 48 0.71 10.69 5.20
N LEU A 49 0.16 9.70 4.49
CA LEU A 49 -1.20 9.23 4.68
C LEU A 49 -1.35 8.46 6.00
N GLY A 50 -0.28 7.77 6.40
CA GLY A 50 -0.14 7.16 7.72
C GLY A 50 0.74 5.92 7.74
N ASP A 51 0.83 5.31 8.92
CA ASP A 51 1.69 4.17 9.21
C ASP A 51 0.85 2.92 9.53
N LEU A 52 1.21 1.80 8.90
CA LEU A 52 0.63 0.48 9.14
C LEU A 52 1.48 -0.27 10.17
N THR A 53 1.21 -0.05 11.45
CA THR A 53 2.05 -0.54 12.57
C THR A 53 1.57 -1.86 13.17
N GLN A 54 0.33 -2.26 12.91
CA GLN A 54 -0.24 -3.49 13.46
C GLN A 54 -0.62 -4.49 12.36
N HIS A 55 -0.49 -5.79 12.67
CA HIS A 55 -0.95 -6.83 11.77
C HIS A 55 -2.46 -6.75 11.54
N GLY A 56 -2.89 -6.87 10.27
CA GLY A 56 -4.30 -6.78 9.89
C GLY A 56 -4.86 -5.35 9.82
N GLN A 57 -4.07 -4.33 10.15
CA GLN A 57 -4.45 -2.93 9.97
C GLN A 57 -4.71 -2.64 8.49
N LYS A 58 -5.82 -1.97 8.20
CA LYS A 58 -6.22 -1.57 6.84
C LYS A 58 -6.30 -0.06 6.77
N MET A 59 -5.80 0.51 5.68
CA MET A 59 -5.85 1.94 5.40
C MET A 59 -6.43 2.16 4.01
N LEU A 60 -7.39 3.06 3.91
CA LEU A 60 -7.94 3.46 2.61
C LEU A 60 -6.99 4.48 1.98
N VAL A 61 -6.29 4.06 0.93
CA VAL A 61 -5.31 4.92 0.23
C VAL A 61 -5.89 5.63 -0.99
N ALA A 62 -6.92 5.06 -1.61
CA ALA A 62 -7.63 5.67 -2.73
C ALA A 62 -9.12 5.31 -2.65
N LYS A 63 -9.98 6.33 -2.64
CA LYS A 63 -11.44 6.13 -2.58
C LYS A 63 -12.03 5.93 -3.98
N GLY A 64 -12.90 4.93 -4.11
CA GLY A 64 -13.71 4.75 -5.32
C GLY A 64 -14.67 5.92 -5.58
N GLY A 65 -15.01 6.14 -6.83
CA GLY A 65 -15.94 7.19 -7.24
C GLY A 65 -17.37 6.92 -6.76
N TYR A 66 -18.17 7.97 -6.65
CA TYR A 66 -19.60 7.87 -6.35
C TYR A 66 -20.39 7.39 -7.57
N HIS A 67 -21.49 6.68 -7.29
CA HIS A 67 -22.39 6.20 -8.33
C HIS A 67 -23.13 7.35 -9.04
N GLY A 68 -23.43 7.14 -10.31
CA GLY A 68 -24.29 8.04 -11.08
C GLY A 68 -25.75 7.97 -10.60
N LEU A 69 -26.51 9.02 -10.89
CA LEU A 69 -27.93 9.09 -10.57
C LEU A 69 -28.74 8.69 -11.81
N GLY A 70 -29.57 7.66 -11.67
CA GLY A 70 -30.58 7.31 -12.67
C GLY A 70 -31.71 8.33 -12.72
N ASN A 71 -32.49 8.30 -13.80
CA ASN A 71 -33.62 9.21 -14.00
C ASN A 71 -34.67 9.15 -12.88
N THR A 72 -34.84 8.00 -12.23
CA THR A 72 -35.75 7.81 -11.08
C THR A 72 -35.46 8.80 -9.94
N ARG A 73 -34.19 9.21 -9.72
CA ARG A 73 -33.83 10.23 -8.72
C ARG A 73 -34.24 11.65 -9.09
N PHE A 74 -34.52 11.92 -10.38
CA PHE A 74 -34.95 13.24 -10.87
C PHE A 74 -36.47 13.37 -11.01
N LYS A 75 -37.22 12.33 -10.64
CA LYS A 75 -38.68 12.34 -10.69
C LYS A 75 -39.23 13.24 -9.59
N SER A 76 -40.11 14.16 -9.95
CA SER A 76 -40.81 15.04 -9.01
C SER A 76 -42.28 15.18 -9.42
N SER A 77 -43.10 15.82 -8.58
CA SER A 77 -44.51 16.10 -8.89
C SER A 77 -44.68 16.89 -10.20
N VAL A 78 -43.71 17.75 -10.51
CA VAL A 78 -43.64 18.57 -11.74
C VAL A 78 -42.94 17.82 -12.88
N ASN A 79 -41.93 17.00 -12.59
CA ASN A 79 -41.16 16.25 -13.59
C ASN A 79 -41.49 14.75 -13.53
N ARG A 80 -42.59 14.35 -14.19
CA ARG A 80 -43.12 12.97 -14.12
C ARG A 80 -42.34 11.95 -14.95
N ALA A 81 -41.71 12.38 -16.05
CA ALA A 81 -40.97 11.53 -16.98
C ALA A 81 -39.54 12.08 -17.26
N PRO A 82 -38.66 12.09 -16.25
CA PRO A 82 -37.31 12.63 -16.39
C PRO A 82 -36.48 11.82 -17.41
N ARG A 83 -35.79 12.54 -18.30
CA ARG A 83 -34.78 12.00 -19.24
C ARG A 83 -33.33 12.25 -18.79
N GLN A 84 -33.16 12.90 -17.64
CA GLN A 84 -31.86 13.26 -17.10
C GLN A 84 -31.22 12.07 -16.38
N LYS A 85 -29.89 11.97 -16.51
CA LYS A 85 -29.05 11.03 -15.77
C LYS A 85 -27.73 11.71 -15.46
N THR A 86 -27.08 11.35 -14.36
CA THR A 86 -25.70 11.76 -14.10
C THR A 86 -24.77 10.56 -14.20
N MET A 87 -23.56 10.81 -14.69
CA MET A 87 -22.50 9.82 -14.69
C MET A 87 -21.94 9.65 -13.28
N GLY A 88 -21.37 8.48 -13.00
CA GLY A 88 -20.59 8.29 -11.78
C GLY A 88 -19.34 9.17 -11.77
N THR A 89 -18.88 9.55 -10.59
CA THR A 89 -17.64 10.33 -10.47
C THR A 89 -16.44 9.40 -10.70
N PRO A 90 -15.31 9.92 -11.20
CA PRO A 90 -14.07 9.16 -11.20
C PRO A 90 -13.66 8.82 -9.77
N GLY A 91 -13.02 7.66 -9.59
CA GLY A 91 -12.33 7.34 -8.34
C GLY A 91 -11.04 8.14 -8.20
N GLU A 92 -10.57 8.26 -6.96
CA GLU A 92 -9.29 8.88 -6.66
C GLU A 92 -8.15 8.08 -7.32
N LYS A 93 -7.20 8.81 -7.88
CA LYS A 93 -5.94 8.27 -8.38
C LYS A 93 -4.83 8.95 -7.58
N ARG A 94 -3.96 8.15 -7.00
CA ARG A 94 -2.82 8.63 -6.21
C ARG A 94 -1.60 7.78 -6.53
N ASP A 95 -0.47 8.43 -6.66
CA ASP A 95 0.82 7.76 -6.72
C ASP A 95 1.35 7.64 -5.29
N LEU A 96 1.54 6.41 -4.83
CA LEU A 96 1.93 6.13 -3.45
C LEU A 96 3.38 5.70 -3.38
N LEU A 97 4.13 6.34 -2.50
CA LEU A 97 5.43 5.88 -2.05
C LEU A 97 5.24 5.05 -0.77
N LEU A 98 5.61 3.78 -0.84
CA LEU A 98 5.56 2.85 0.29
C LEU A 98 6.96 2.71 0.87
N GLU A 99 7.14 3.18 2.09
CA GLU A 99 8.40 3.09 2.82
C GLU A 99 8.27 2.16 4.00
N LEU A 100 9.05 1.09 4.02
CA LEU A 100 9.10 0.23 5.20
C LEU A 100 9.94 0.93 6.27
N MET A 101 9.32 1.30 7.39
CA MET A 101 10.04 1.71 8.59
C MET A 101 10.70 0.46 9.16
N LEU A 102 11.96 0.28 8.78
CA LEU A 102 12.75 -0.86 9.24
C LEU A 102 12.91 -0.72 10.75
N LEU A 103 12.44 -1.71 11.50
CA LEU A 103 13.02 -2.11 12.77
C LEU A 103 13.52 -3.53 12.49
N ALA A 104 14.80 -3.78 12.73
CA ALA A 104 15.36 -5.09 12.43
C ALA A 104 14.63 -6.17 13.22
N ASP A 105 14.09 -7.17 12.53
CA ASP A 105 13.42 -8.30 13.18
C ASP A 105 14.44 -9.24 13.84
N VAL A 106 15.63 -9.32 13.23
CA VAL A 106 16.73 -10.19 13.68
C VAL A 106 18.02 -9.37 13.75
N GLY A 107 18.63 -9.32 14.93
CA GLY A 107 19.96 -8.76 15.14
C GLY A 107 21.02 -9.85 15.15
N MET A 108 22.04 -9.75 14.29
CA MET A 108 23.18 -10.66 14.32
C MET A 108 24.28 -10.13 15.24
N LEU A 109 24.63 -10.91 16.26
CA LEU A 109 25.74 -10.67 17.18
C LEU A 109 26.89 -11.63 16.88
N GLY A 110 28.12 -11.21 17.19
CA GLY A 110 29.33 -11.98 16.87
C GLY A 110 30.55 -11.10 16.65
N PHE A 111 31.72 -11.75 16.58
CA PHE A 111 33.01 -11.07 16.51
C PHE A 111 33.19 -10.22 15.26
N PRO A 112 34.03 -9.15 15.33
CA PRO A 112 34.51 -8.44 14.15
C PRO A 112 35.11 -9.45 13.16
N ASN A 113 34.79 -9.32 11.87
CA ASN A 113 35.21 -10.22 10.78
C ASN A 113 34.62 -11.65 10.77
N ALA A 114 33.55 -11.93 11.54
CA ALA A 114 32.83 -13.21 11.45
C ALA A 114 32.05 -13.42 10.12
N GLY A 115 32.24 -12.55 9.13
CA GLY A 115 31.56 -12.63 7.83
C GLY A 115 30.09 -12.18 7.85
N LYS A 116 29.61 -11.56 8.94
CA LYS A 116 28.22 -11.09 9.08
C LYS A 116 27.75 -10.20 7.94
N SER A 117 28.54 -9.18 7.60
CA SER A 117 28.18 -8.24 6.54
C SER A 117 28.19 -8.91 5.16
N THR A 118 29.03 -9.93 4.96
CA THR A 118 29.05 -10.77 3.75
C THR A 118 27.79 -11.64 3.68
N PHE A 119 27.38 -12.25 4.80
CA PHE A 119 26.15 -13.03 4.89
C PHE A 119 24.90 -12.18 4.57
N ILE A 120 24.79 -10.98 5.15
CA ILE A 120 23.69 -10.07 4.85
C ILE A 120 23.64 -9.71 3.37
N ARG A 121 24.80 -9.48 2.72
CA ARG A 121 24.85 -9.18 1.28
C ARG A 121 24.39 -10.35 0.41
N VAL A 122 24.70 -11.59 0.79
CA VAL A 122 24.33 -12.79 0.02
C VAL A 122 22.84 -13.11 0.17
N VAL A 123 22.30 -12.94 1.39
CA VAL A 123 20.92 -13.35 1.71
C VAL A 123 19.91 -12.21 1.46
N SER A 124 20.38 -10.96 1.37
CA SER A 124 19.51 -9.82 1.10
C SER A 124 19.09 -9.76 -0.37
N ALA A 125 17.77 -9.80 -0.63
CA ALA A 125 17.18 -9.64 -1.96
C ALA A 125 17.27 -8.18 -2.47
N ALA A 126 17.69 -7.25 -1.61
CA ALA A 126 17.86 -5.84 -1.92
C ALA A 126 19.24 -5.33 -1.49
N LYS A 127 19.73 -4.26 -2.13
CA LYS A 127 20.94 -3.57 -1.66
C LYS A 127 20.69 -3.12 -0.21
N PRO A 128 21.58 -3.48 0.75
CA PRO A 128 21.37 -3.17 2.15
C PRO A 128 21.21 -1.66 2.34
N LYS A 129 20.14 -1.26 3.04
CA LYS A 129 19.90 0.16 3.37
C LYS A 129 20.60 0.46 4.68
N VAL A 130 21.37 1.53 4.66
CA VAL A 130 22.03 2.10 5.82
C VAL A 130 20.99 2.99 6.51
N ALA A 131 20.62 2.69 7.76
CA ALA A 131 19.63 3.47 8.50
C ALA A 131 20.31 4.21 9.67
N ASP A 132 20.08 5.51 9.75
CA ASP A 132 20.58 6.36 10.83
C ASP A 132 19.59 6.34 12.00
N TYR A 133 19.81 5.45 12.97
CA TYR A 133 19.06 5.47 14.22
C TYR A 133 19.70 6.48 15.20
N PRO A 134 18.92 7.36 15.84
CA PRO A 134 19.45 8.43 16.69
C PRO A 134 20.11 7.95 18.00
N PHE A 135 20.13 6.64 18.26
CA PHE A 135 20.65 6.03 19.48
C PHE A 135 21.87 5.11 19.24
N THR A 136 22.31 4.96 17.99
CA THR A 136 23.43 4.07 17.63
C THR A 136 24.68 4.89 17.31
N THR A 137 25.81 4.57 17.95
CA THR A 137 27.12 5.19 17.65
C THR A 137 27.75 4.66 16.35
N LEU A 138 27.30 3.51 15.88
CA LEU A 138 27.76 2.85 14.65
C LEU A 138 26.54 2.53 13.79
N VAL A 139 26.62 2.90 12.50
CA VAL A 139 25.48 2.76 11.58
C VAL A 139 25.26 1.28 11.24
N PRO A 140 24.12 0.68 11.62
CA PRO A 140 23.88 -0.73 11.37
C PRO A 140 23.65 -1.01 9.89
N SER A 141 24.17 -2.15 9.42
CA SER A 141 23.88 -2.64 8.06
C SER A 141 22.61 -3.46 8.09
N LEU A 142 21.55 -3.02 7.41
CA LEU A 142 20.29 -3.76 7.29
C LEU A 142 20.14 -4.43 5.93
N GLY A 143 19.71 -5.69 5.92
CA GLY A 143 19.33 -6.43 4.73
C GLY A 143 17.89 -6.95 4.81
N VAL A 144 17.22 -7.03 3.66
CA VAL A 144 15.87 -7.62 3.56
C VAL A 144 16.01 -9.02 3.02
N VAL A 145 15.75 -10.02 3.86
CA VAL A 145 15.80 -11.43 3.49
C VAL A 145 14.43 -11.86 3.01
N LYS A 146 14.37 -12.42 1.79
CA LYS A 146 13.16 -13.00 1.22
C LYS A 146 13.24 -14.51 1.40
N VAL A 147 12.34 -15.09 2.21
CA VAL A 147 12.22 -16.54 2.40
C VAL A 147 11.29 -17.13 1.35
N ASP A 148 10.19 -16.45 1.08
CA ASP A 148 9.17 -16.84 0.10
C ASP A 148 8.44 -15.59 -0.44
N ASP A 149 7.54 -15.76 -1.41
CA ASP A 149 6.79 -14.66 -2.02
C ASP A 149 5.90 -13.89 -1.03
N SER A 150 5.50 -14.47 0.10
CA SER A 150 4.74 -13.79 1.15
C SER A 150 5.54 -13.51 2.44
N HIS A 151 6.73 -14.09 2.59
CA HIS A 151 7.48 -14.04 3.84
C HIS A 151 8.86 -13.39 3.62
N SER A 152 9.01 -12.19 4.16
CA SER A 152 10.28 -11.45 4.18
C SER A 152 10.50 -10.87 5.57
N PHE A 153 11.74 -10.89 6.05
CA PHE A 153 12.13 -10.31 7.33
C PHE A 153 13.41 -9.50 7.19
N VAL A 154 13.65 -8.59 8.13
CA VAL A 154 14.80 -7.69 8.11
C VAL A 154 15.87 -8.20 9.06
N VAL A 155 17.08 -8.38 8.54
CA VAL A 155 18.27 -8.71 9.34
C VAL A 155 19.12 -7.46 9.50
N ALA A 156 19.49 -7.12 10.73
CA ALA A 156 20.50 -6.10 11.01
C ALA A 156 21.77 -6.72 11.58
N ASP A 157 22.90 -6.19 11.10
CA ASP A 157 24.17 -6.31 11.80
C ASP A 157 24.20 -5.27 12.91
N ILE A 158 24.27 -5.73 14.16
CA ILE A 158 24.50 -4.85 15.31
C ILE A 158 26.01 -4.87 15.56
N PRO A 159 26.73 -3.80 15.20
CA PRO A 159 28.11 -3.66 15.61
C PRO A 159 28.16 -3.56 17.14
N GLY A 160 28.99 -4.42 17.74
CA GLY A 160 29.33 -4.38 19.17
C GLY A 160 30.44 -3.40 19.45
#